data_AF-A0A7D5RH50-F1
#
_entry.id   AF-A0A7D5RH50-F1
#
_cell.length_a   1.000
_cell.length_b   1.000
_cell.length_c   1.000
_cell.angle_alpha   90.00
_cell.angle_beta   90.00
_cell.angle_gamma   90.00
#
_symmetry.space_group_name_H-M   'P 1'
#
loop_
_entity.id
_entity.type
_entity.pdbx_description
1 polymer ?
#
loop_
_entity_poly.entity_id
_entity_poly.type
_entity_poly.pdbx_seq_one_letter_code
_entity_poly.pdbx_strand_id
1 'polypeptide(L)' 'MSGQEKDELIRAQNELIGVLFEIIKRLQANNTLDEEYFGIIASDTVRDADQKRLDEILTQRTENGKIVAKLLEKLRPSQ' A
#
# COMPACT_ATOMS: atom_id res chain seq x y z
N MET A 1 1.36 15.43 -33.51
CA MET A 1 1.44 14.13 -32.83
C MET A 1 1.04 13.04 -33.80
N SER A 2 1.93 12.08 -34.08
CA SER A 2 1.60 10.90 -34.87
C SER A 2 0.64 9.97 -34.09
N GLY A 3 0.00 9.02 -34.77
CA GLY A 3 -0.82 8.01 -34.08
C GLY A 3 -0.01 7.17 -33.09
N GLN A 4 1.25 6.88 -33.42
CA GLN A 4 2.17 6.11 -32.57
C GLN A 4 2.52 6.84 -31.27
N GLU A 5 2.79 8.15 -31.33
CA GLU A 5 3.06 8.97 -30.14
C GLU A 5 1.85 9.01 -29.18
N LYS A 6 0.62 8.98 -29.72
CA LYS A 6 -0.59 8.92 -28.89
C LYS A 6 -0.75 7.57 -28.21
N ASP A 7 -0.49 6.47 -28.91
CA ASP A 7 -0.60 5.12 -28.37
C ASP A 7 0.43 4.87 -27.25
N GLU A 8 1.66 5.35 -27.43
CA GLU A 8 2.71 5.29 -26.40
C GLU A 8 2.34 6.09 -25.15
N LEU A 9 1.79 7.30 -25.34
CA LEU A 9 1.30 8.13 -24.24
C LEU A 9 0.20 7.43 -23.44
N ILE A 10 -0.76 6.80 -24.12
CA ILE A 10 -1.86 6.06 -23.47
C ILE A 10 -1.32 4.87 -22.68
N ARG A 11 -0.33 4.14 -23.22
CA ARG A 11 0.30 3.02 -22.50
C ARG A 11 0.98 3.48 -21.21
N ALA A 12 1.79 4.54 -21.29
CA ALA A 12 2.45 5.12 -20.12
C ALA A 12 1.45 5.58 -19.05
N GLN A 13 0.33 6.18 -19.46
CA GLN A 13 -0.74 6.58 -18.53
C GLN A 13 -1.41 5.38 -17.86
N ASN A 14 -1.70 4.30 -18.61
CA ASN A 14 -2.29 3.10 -18.04
C ASN A 14 -1.36 2.40 -17.03
N GLU A 15 -0.06 2.38 -17.31
CA GLU A 15 0.94 1.86 -16.37
C GLU A 15 1.00 2.70 -15.09
N LEU A 16 1.05 4.04 -15.23
CA LEU A 16 1.01 4.97 -14.10
C LEU A 16 -0.23 4.78 -13.24
N ILE A 17 -1.41 4.67 -13.87
CA ILE A 17 -2.68 4.40 -13.19
C ILE A 17 -2.58 3.08 -12.42
N GLY A 18 -2.06 2.02 -13.04
CA GLY A 18 -1.87 0.72 -12.38
C GLY A 18 -1.00 0.80 -11.12
N VAL A 19 0.12 1.54 -11.19
CA VAL A 19 1.01 1.76 -10.04
C VAL A 19 0.29 2.53 -8.93
N LEU A 20 -0.42 3.61 -9.28
CA LEU A 20 -1.18 4.41 -8.30
C LEU A 20 -2.28 3.59 -7.62
N PHE A 21 -3.01 2.76 -8.38
CA PHE A 21 -4.04 1.87 -7.82
C PHE A 21 -3.45 0.90 -6.80
N GLU A 22 -2.31 0.29 -7.09
CA GLU A 22 -1.67 -0.64 -6.14
C GLU A 22 -1.19 0.09 -4.88
N ILE A 23 -0.65 1.30 -5.01
CA ILE A 23 -0.30 2.13 -3.84
C ILE A 23 -1.53 2.38 -2.96
N ILE A 24 -2.65 2.82 -3.56
CA ILE A 24 -3.89 3.11 -2.83
C ILE A 24 -4.39 1.87 -2.09
N LYS A 25 -4.40 0.69 -2.75
CA LYS A 25 -4.82 -0.57 -2.13
C LYS A 25 -4.00 -0.91 -0.88
N ARG A 26 -2.68 -0.73 -0.92
CA ARG A 26 -1.78 -1.01 0.21
C ARG A 26 -1.98 -0.05 1.37
N LEU A 27 -2.21 1.23 1.07
CA LEU A 27 -2.53 2.23 2.08
C LEU A 27 -3.90 1.96 2.72
N GLN A 28 -4.91 1.58 1.93
CA GLN A 28 -6.22 1.18 2.44
C GLN A 28 -6.11 -0.07 3.33
N ALA A 29 -5.35 -1.08 2.91
CA ALA A 29 -5.09 -2.25 3.74
C ALA A 29 -4.42 -1.88 5.08
N ASN A 30 -3.47 -0.94 5.07
CA ASN A 30 -2.87 -0.44 6.31
C ASN A 30 -3.87 0.29 7.20
N ASN A 31 -4.78 1.08 6.65
CA ASN A 31 -5.84 1.73 7.44
C ASN A 31 -6.76 0.69 8.11
N THR A 32 -7.16 -0.36 7.39
CA THR A 32 -7.95 -1.46 7.98
C THR A 32 -7.18 -2.18 9.09
N LEU A 33 -5.88 -2.42 8.90
CA LEU A 33 -5.02 -3.00 9.94
C LEU A 33 -4.85 -2.08 11.15
N ASP A 34 -4.82 -0.76 10.93
CA ASP A 34 -4.75 0.23 12.01
C ASP A 34 -6.05 0.24 12.83
N GLU A 35 -7.21 0.18 12.18
CA GLU A 35 -8.50 0.03 12.87
C GLU A 35 -8.54 -1.24 13.75
N GLU A 36 -8.07 -2.37 13.21
CA GLU A 36 -7.98 -3.63 13.96
C GLU A 36 -7.02 -3.51 15.15
N TYR A 37 -5.83 -2.95 14.92
CA TYR A 37 -4.82 -2.71 15.96
C TYR A 37 -5.40 -1.89 17.11
N PHE A 38 -6.06 -0.77 16.80
CA PHE A 38 -6.68 0.10 17.81
C PHE A 38 -7.80 -0.63 18.55
N GLY A 39 -8.62 -1.42 17.86
CA GLY A 39 -9.66 -2.24 18.49
C GLY A 39 -9.11 -3.23 19.51
N ILE A 40 -7.98 -3.87 19.20
CA ILE A 40 -7.34 -4.84 20.10
C ILE A 40 -6.75 -4.14 21.33
N ILE A 41 -5.98 -3.06 21.16
CA ILE A 41 -5.31 -2.40 22.30
C ILE A 41 -6.28 -1.60 23.19
N ALA A 42 -7.43 -1.20 22.65
CA ALA A 42 -8.48 -0.53 23.41
C ALA A 42 -9.34 -1.51 24.22
N SER A 43 -9.13 -2.82 24.06
CA SER A 43 -9.84 -3.83 24.85
C SER A 43 -9.32 -3.87 26.30
N ASP A 44 -10.23 -4.08 27.26
CA ASP A 44 -9.90 -4.11 28.70
C ASP A 44 -8.99 -5.28 29.11
N THR A 45 -8.76 -6.26 28.24
CA THR A 45 -7.90 -7.42 28.51
C THR A 45 -7.26 -7.91 27.23
N VAL A 46 -5.96 -7.64 27.07
CA VAL A 46 -5.14 -8.20 25.97
C VAL A 46 -4.70 -9.61 26.36
N ARG A 47 -5.07 -10.61 25.56
CA ARG A 47 -4.66 -12.02 25.74
C ARG A 47 -3.43 -12.33 24.87
N ASP A 48 -2.74 -13.44 25.14
CA ASP A 48 -1.58 -13.87 24.34
C ASP A 48 -1.88 -14.02 22.84
N ALA A 49 -3.09 -14.47 22.50
CA ALA A 49 -3.56 -14.56 21.11
C ALA A 49 -3.70 -13.17 20.46
N ASP A 50 -4.08 -12.17 21.25
CA ASP A 50 -4.18 -10.78 20.80
C ASP A 50 -2.77 -10.20 20.57
N GLN A 51 -1.80 -10.52 21.43
CA GLN A 51 -0.40 -10.12 21.22
C GLN A 51 0.19 -10.69 19.92
N LYS A 52 -0.03 -11.99 19.65
CA LYS A 52 0.39 -12.59 18.39
C LYS A 52 -0.23 -11.87 17.18
N ARG A 53 -1.51 -11.50 17.28
CA ARG A 53 -2.20 -10.79 16.20
C ARG A 53 -1.65 -9.37 16.01
N LEU A 54 -1.34 -8.65 17.09
CA LEU A 54 -0.70 -7.34 17.03
C LEU A 54 0.65 -7.41 16.28
N ASP A 55 1.47 -8.43 16.56
CA ASP A 55 2.76 -8.62 15.87
C ASP A 55 2.57 -8.91 14.37
N GLU A 56 1.57 -9.71 14.01
CA GLU A 56 1.20 -9.97 12.62
C GLU A 56 0.73 -8.70 11.90
N ILE A 57 -0.08 -7.87 12.57
CA ILE A 57 -0.55 -6.58 12.04
C ILE A 57 0.65 -5.66 11.76
N LEU A 58 1.56 -5.51 12.72
CA LEU A 58 2.75 -4.66 12.55
C LEU A 58 3.65 -5.14 11.41
N THR A 59 3.79 -6.46 11.27
CA THR A 59 4.56 -7.07 10.17
C THR A 59 3.92 -6.76 8.80
N GLN A 60 2.61 -6.96 8.68
CA GLN A 60 1.87 -6.68 7.43
C GLN A 60 1.89 -5.20 7.07
N ARG A 61 1.72 -4.30 8.06
CA ARG A 61 1.79 -2.85 7.83
C ARG A 61 3.16 -2.43 7.30
N THR A 62 4.21 -3.00 7.87
CA THR A 62 5.59 -2.77 7.45
C THR A 62 5.82 -3.23 6.02
N GLU A 63 5.33 -4.42 5.66
CA GLU A 63 5.49 -4.96 4.31
C GLU A 63 4.73 -4.14 3.27
N ASN A 64 3.48 -3.76 3.55
CA ASN A 64 2.72 -2.84 2.70
C ASN A 64 3.46 -1.51 2.52
N GLY A 65 4.07 -0.98 3.58
CA GLY A 65 4.89 0.24 3.51
C GLY A 65 6.12 0.10 2.59
N LYS A 66 6.83 -1.03 2.67
CA LYS A 66 7.96 -1.33 1.76
C LYS A 66 7.52 -1.40 0.30
N ILE A 67 6.39 -2.06 0.04
CA ILE A 67 5.81 -2.16 -1.31
C ILE A 67 5.46 -0.77 -1.83
N VAL A 68 4.78 0.06 -1.03
CA VAL A 68 4.43 1.44 -1.39
C VAL A 68 5.68 2.26 -1.70
N ALA A 69 6.72 2.19 -0.86
CA ALA A 69 7.97 2.90 -1.09
C ALA A 69 8.60 2.53 -2.45
N LYS A 70 8.68 1.23 -2.76
CA LYS A 70 9.20 0.74 -4.04
C LYS A 70 8.35 1.18 -5.24
N LEU A 71 7.02 1.24 -5.07
CA LEU A 71 6.12 1.72 -6.12
C LEU A 71 6.27 3.23 -6.34
N LEU A 72 6.41 4.01 -5.27
CA LEU A 72 6.66 5.46 -5.36
C LEU A 72 8.00 5.77 -6.04
N GLU A 73 9.03 4.95 -5.83
CA GLU A 73 10.31 5.08 -6.56
C GLU A 73 10.14 4.98 -8.08
N LYS A 74 9.26 4.09 -8.56
CA LYS A 74 8.94 3.96 -10.00
C LYS A 74 8.24 5.19 -10.58
N LEU A 75 7.63 6.02 -9.73
CA LEU A 75 6.94 7.24 -10.15
C LEU A 75 7.87 8.46 -10.15
N ARG A 76 9.08 8.33 -9.59
CA ARG A 76 10.03 9.44 -9.61
C ARG A 76 10.51 9.63 -11.05
N PRO A 77 10.53 10.89 -11.55
CA PRO A 77 11.14 11.17 -12.83
C PRO A 77 12.59 10.67 -12.83
N SER A 78 13.00 9.97 -13.88
CA SER A 78 14.41 9.72 -14.15
C SER A 78 15.10 11.09 -14.20
N GLN A 79 15.96 11.40 -13.22
CA GLN A 79 16.86 12.56 -13.33
C GLN A 79 18.04 12.21 -14.23
#